data_AF-A0A920HGI2-F1
#
_entry.id   AF-A0A920HGI2-F1
#
_cell.length_a   1.000
_cell.length_b   1.000
_cell.length_c   1.000
_cell.angle_alpha   90.00
_cell.angle_beta   90.00
_cell.angle_gamma   90.00
#
_symmetry.space_group_name_H-M   'P 1'
#
loop_
_entity.id
_entity.type
_entity.pdbx_description
1 polymer ?
#
loop_
_entity_poly.entity_id
_entity_poly.type
_entity_poly.pdbx_seq_one_letter_code
_entity_poly.pdbx_strand_id
1 'polypeptide(L)'
;MKEDETANSCKYVAATPHYLESWGDYEFKKGHYYLSQPTIKPLFDTNQFQDVILTLTGSNNNFYDEIKNNWRSNILKGKTWGNLFKMVLLFL
;
A
#
# COMPACT_ATOMS: atom_id res chain seq x y z
N MET A 1 -1.43 -0.81 -17.93
CA MET A 1 -2.47 0.23 -17.81
C MET A 1 -3.50 -0.04 -18.89
N LYS A 2 -4.79 -0.13 -18.52
CA LYS A 2 -5.86 -0.28 -19.51
C LYS A 2 -6.36 1.13 -19.84
N GLU A 3 -6.45 1.47 -21.12
CA GLU A 3 -7.01 2.75 -21.54
C GLU A 3 -8.53 2.66 -21.57
N ASP A 4 -9.12 2.92 -20.41
CA ASP A 4 -10.57 3.00 -20.26
C ASP A 4 -11.08 4.40 -20.67
N GLU A 5 -12.39 4.53 -20.89
CA GLU A 5 -13.03 5.74 -21.41
C GLU A 5 -12.76 6.99 -20.55
N THR A 6 -12.50 6.78 -19.26
CA THR A 6 -12.13 7.83 -18.31
C THR A 6 -10.69 8.30 -18.53
N ALA A 7 -9.75 7.38 -18.79
CA ALA A 7 -8.36 7.73 -19.09
C ALA A 7 -8.26 8.61 -20.35
N ASN A 8 -9.08 8.31 -21.37
CA ASN A 8 -9.13 9.08 -22.61
C ASN A 8 -9.69 10.51 -22.42
N SER A 9 -10.52 10.73 -21.39
CA SER A 9 -11.14 12.04 -21.10
C SER A 9 -10.33 12.87 -20.09
N CYS A 10 -9.31 12.30 -19.46
CA CYS A 10 -8.50 12.95 -18.44
C CYS A 10 -7.26 13.64 -19.02
N LYS A 11 -6.82 14.73 -18.37
CA LYS A 11 -5.59 15.46 -18.77
C LYS A 11 -4.31 14.78 -18.31
N TYR A 12 -4.39 14.01 -17.25
CA TYR A 12 -3.26 13.29 -16.66
C TYR A 12 -3.71 11.88 -16.36
N VAL A 13 -2.91 10.92 -16.79
CA VAL A 13 -3.14 9.50 -16.57
C VAL A 13 -1.87 8.92 -15.97
N ALA A 14 -1.99 8.27 -14.81
CA ALA A 14 -0.88 7.65 -14.11
C ALA A 14 -1.07 6.13 -14.10
N ALA A 15 0.02 5.38 -14.29
CA ALA A 15 0.00 3.93 -14.26
C ALA A 15 0.01 3.44 -12.80
N THR A 16 -1.03 2.69 -12.42
CA THR A 16 -1.14 2.08 -11.10
C THR A 16 -0.54 0.68 -11.08
N PRO A 17 0.22 0.30 -10.02
CA PRO A 17 0.74 -1.04 -9.85
C PRO A 17 -0.39 -2.04 -9.56
N HIS A 18 -0.14 -3.31 -9.84
CA HIS A 18 -1.04 -4.38 -9.43
C HIS A 18 -0.94 -4.64 -7.92
N TYR A 19 -1.98 -5.20 -7.29
CA TYR A 19 -2.01 -5.40 -5.83
C TYR A 19 -0.85 -6.28 -5.30
N LEU A 20 -0.31 -7.17 -6.14
CA LEU A 20 0.85 -8.02 -5.82
C LEU A 20 2.19 -7.30 -5.87
N GLU A 21 2.24 -6.08 -6.40
CA GLU A 21 3.44 -5.25 -6.54
C GLU A 21 3.49 -4.13 -5.48
N SER A 22 2.41 -3.97 -4.70
CA SER A 22 2.23 -2.87 -3.75
C SER A 22 2.03 -3.35 -2.32
N TRP A 23 2.42 -2.53 -1.36
CA TRP A 23 2.03 -2.70 0.04
C TRP A 23 0.59 -2.23 0.24
N GLY A 24 -0.13 -2.87 1.15
CA GLY A 24 -1.46 -2.40 1.53
C GLY A 24 -1.87 -2.92 2.91
N ASP A 25 -2.68 -2.16 3.63
CA ASP A 25 -3.33 -2.57 4.85
C ASP A 25 -4.85 -2.59 4.67
N TYR A 26 -5.50 -3.59 5.25
CA TYR A 26 -6.94 -3.82 5.10
C TYR A 26 -7.58 -4.16 6.45
N GLU A 27 -8.80 -3.68 6.66
CA GLU A 27 -9.64 -4.04 7.80
C GLU A 27 -10.97 -4.60 7.28
N PHE A 28 -11.03 -5.92 7.03
CA PHE A 28 -12.27 -6.57 6.55
C PHE A 28 -13.34 -6.68 7.64
N LYS A 29 -12.92 -6.80 8.90
CA LYS A 29 -13.79 -6.84 10.07
C LYS A 29 -13.21 -5.94 11.15
N LYS A 30 -14.07 -5.21 11.86
CA LYS A 30 -13.65 -4.30 12.93
C LYS A 30 -12.68 -5.00 13.91
N GLY A 31 -11.50 -4.43 14.07
CA GLY A 31 -10.42 -4.94 14.94
C GLY A 31 -9.61 -6.12 14.37
N HIS A 32 -9.83 -6.50 13.11
CA HIS A 32 -9.01 -7.48 12.39
C HIS A 32 -8.27 -6.78 11.27
N TYR A 33 -6.96 -6.65 11.45
CA TYR A 33 -6.08 -5.97 10.50
C TYR A 33 -5.32 -7.01 9.67
N TYR A 34 -5.23 -6.73 8.38
CA TYR A 34 -4.57 -7.55 7.37
C TYR A 34 -3.52 -6.70 6.67
N LEU A 35 -2.36 -7.28 6.39
CA LEU A 35 -1.28 -6.62 5.68
C LEU A 35 -1.00 -7.40 4.40
N SER A 36 -1.21 -6.76 3.27
CA SER A 36 -0.78 -7.27 1.97
C SER A 36 0.66 -6.89 1.72
N GLN A 37 1.49 -7.88 1.42
CA GLN A 37 2.88 -7.65 1.06
C GLN A 37 3.05 -7.84 -0.46
N PRO A 38 3.94 -7.07 -1.08
CA PRO A 38 4.27 -7.28 -2.49
C PRO A 38 4.98 -8.63 -2.64
N THR A 39 4.51 -9.45 -3.57
CA THR A 39 5.09 -10.76 -3.89
C THR A 39 6.12 -10.65 -5.01
N ILE A 40 6.00 -9.61 -5.84
CA ILE A 40 6.90 -9.36 -6.98
C ILE A 40 7.31 -7.89 -6.99
N LYS A 41 8.49 -7.61 -7.56
CA LYS A 41 8.93 -6.24 -7.82
C LYS A 41 8.10 -5.63 -8.96
N PRO A 42 7.82 -4.32 -8.94
CA PRO A 42 7.11 -3.66 -10.03
C PRO A 42 7.78 -3.93 -11.38
N LEU A 43 7.00 -4.42 -12.34
CA LEU A 43 7.50 -4.77 -13.68
C LEU A 43 7.63 -3.54 -14.59
N PHE A 44 6.86 -2.49 -14.31
CA PHE A 44 6.85 -1.24 -15.05
C PHE A 44 7.08 -0.04 -14.10
N ASP A 45 7.34 1.13 -14.67
CA ASP A 45 7.41 2.39 -13.91
C ASP A 45 6.00 2.83 -13.49
N THR A 46 5.53 2.24 -12.39
CA THR A 46 4.20 2.47 -11.81
C THR A 46 4.35 3.04 -10.42
N ASN A 47 3.53 4.03 -10.10
CA ASN A 47 3.48 4.60 -8.76
C ASN A 47 2.19 4.22 -8.07
N GLN A 48 2.30 3.83 -6.80
CA GLN A 48 1.14 3.53 -5.99
C GLN A 48 0.35 4.82 -5.74
N PHE A 49 -0.98 4.73 -5.81
CA PHE A 49 -1.87 5.89 -5.64
C PHE A 49 -1.62 6.64 -4.32
N GLN A 50 -1.37 5.90 -3.25
CA GLN A 50 -1.09 6.47 -1.93
C GLN A 50 0.23 7.26 -1.90
N ASP A 51 1.29 6.81 -2.59
CA ASP A 51 2.54 7.56 -2.72
C ASP A 51 2.35 8.88 -3.48
N VAL A 52 1.49 8.88 -4.50
CA VAL A 52 1.12 10.10 -5.23
C VAL A 52 0.43 11.09 -4.31
N ILE A 53 -0.52 10.63 -3.48
CA ILE A 53 -1.17 11.50 -2.50
C ILE A 53 -0.15 12.04 -1.50
N LEU A 54 0.75 11.19 -0.97
CA LEU A 54 1.77 11.62 -0.02
C LEU A 54 2.64 12.74 -0.61
N THR A 55 3.08 12.57 -1.84
CA THR A 55 3.84 13.57 -2.60
C THR A 55 3.03 14.87 -2.77
N LEU A 56 1.74 14.78 -3.10
CA LEU A 56 0.85 15.94 -3.25
C LEU A 56 0.59 16.68 -1.92
N THR A 57 0.60 15.95 -0.80
CA THR A 57 0.48 16.53 0.55
C THR A 57 1.79 17.13 1.07
N GLY A 58 2.89 17.05 0.29
CA GLY A 58 4.21 17.54 0.68
C GLY A 58 4.98 16.61 1.62
N SER A 59 4.52 15.37 1.78
CA SER A 59 5.22 14.35 2.56
C SER A 59 6.25 13.65 1.68
N ASN A 60 7.50 13.55 2.15
CA ASN A 60 8.60 12.89 1.43
C ASN A 60 8.79 11.43 1.86
N ASN A 61 7.85 10.89 2.64
CA ASN A 61 7.88 9.53 3.14
C ASN A 61 7.26 8.58 2.12
N ASN A 62 7.84 7.39 1.99
CA ASN A 62 7.25 6.32 1.20
C ASN A 62 6.05 5.73 1.94
N PHE A 63 5.07 5.23 1.18
CA PHE A 63 3.86 4.65 1.74
C PHE A 63 4.13 3.48 2.69
N TYR A 64 5.17 2.67 2.42
CA TYR A 64 5.60 1.61 3.33
C TYR A 64 6.00 2.13 4.72
N ASP A 65 6.70 3.25 4.78
CA ASP A 65 7.12 3.85 6.05
C ASP A 65 5.92 4.40 6.84
N GLU A 66 4.94 4.96 6.13
CA GLU A 66 3.68 5.40 6.72
C GLU A 66 2.86 4.24 7.30
N ILE A 67 2.73 3.12 6.57
CA ILE A 67 2.11 1.89 7.09
C ILE A 67 2.83 1.45 8.36
N LYS A 68 4.16 1.37 8.31
CA LYS A 68 4.97 0.92 9.44
C LYS A 68 4.80 1.84 10.66
N ASN A 69 4.71 3.15 10.46
CA ASN A 69 4.49 4.14 11.52
C ASN A 69 3.08 4.02 12.11
N ASN A 70 2.05 3.96 11.27
CA ASN A 70 0.66 3.78 11.68
C ASN A 70 0.48 2.51 12.51
N TRP A 71 1.00 1.38 12.02
CA TRP A 71 0.90 0.10 12.71
C TRP A 71 1.67 0.09 14.03
N ARG A 72 2.83 0.76 14.12
CA ARG A 72 3.57 0.91 15.40
C ARG A 72 2.77 1.68 16.44
N SER A 73 2.05 2.73 16.03
CA SER A 73 1.31 3.59 16.94
C SER A 73 -0.04 2.98 17.37
N ASN A 74 -0.78 2.40 16.42
CA ASN A 74 -2.19 2.06 16.62
C ASN A 74 -2.46 0.55 16.82
N ILE A 75 -1.64 -0.33 16.24
CA ILE A 75 -1.94 -1.77 16.18
C ILE A 75 -0.97 -2.58 17.06
N LEU A 76 0.32 -2.28 16.97
CA LEU A 76 1.38 -2.96 17.68
C LEU A 76 1.50 -2.39 19.09
N LYS A 77 0.67 -2.90 20.00
CA LYS A 77 0.70 -2.63 21.44
C LYS A 77 1.98 -3.20 22.12
N GLY A 78 3.17 -2.77 21.67
CA GLY A 78 4.47 -3.23 22.18
C GLY A 78 5.05 -4.47 21.50
N LYS A 79 4.44 -4.99 20.43
CA LYS A 79 5.00 -6.11 19.64
C LYS A 79 5.96 -5.59 18.56
N THR A 80 7.05 -6.32 18.32
CA THR A 80 8.04 -5.95 17.30
C THR A 80 7.52 -6.22 15.89
N TRP A 81 7.75 -5.29 14.96
CA TRP A 81 7.35 -5.38 13.54
C TRP A 81 7.77 -6.72 12.89
N GLY A 82 8.96 -7.24 13.18
CA GLY A 82 9.43 -8.52 12.65
C GLY A 82 8.59 -9.74 13.07
N ASN A 83 7.96 -9.69 14.24
CA ASN A 83 7.10 -10.78 14.74
C ASN A 83 5.65 -10.66 14.24
N LEU A 84 5.28 -9.51 13.67
CA LEU A 84 3.93 -9.24 13.15
C LEU A 84 3.62 -10.08 11.92
N PHE A 85 4.62 -10.29 11.06
CA PHE A 85 4.45 -11.06 9.82
C PHE A 85 3.93 -12.48 10.09
N LYS A 86 4.23 -13.07 11.25
CA LYS A 86 3.76 -14.40 11.63
C LYS A 86 2.29 -14.45 12.08
N MET A 87 1.66 -13.30 12.33
CA MET A 87 0.31 -13.19 12.94
C MET A 87 -0.77 -12.75 11.94
N VAL A 88 -0.38 -12.21 10.78
CA VAL A 88 -1.29 -11.48 9.86
C VAL A 88 -1.02 -11.85 8.38
N LEU A 89 -0.25 -12.91 8.12
CA LEU A 89 0.08 -13.30 6.75
C LEU A 89 -1.15 -13.88 6.05
N LEU A 90 -1.69 -13.14 5.09
CA LEU A 90 -2.52 -13.70 4.02
C LEU A 90 -1.59 -13.89 2.82
N PHE A 91 -0.88 -15.01 2.81
CA PHE A 91 -0.22 -15.51 1.61
C PHE A 91 -0.61 -16.98 1.46
N LEU A 92 -1.65 -17.19 0.64
CA LEU A 92 -2.32 -18.46 0.34
C LEU A 92 -3.00 -19.15 1.54
#